data_AF-R9JEB9-F1
#
_entry.id   AF-R9JEB9-F1
#
_cell.length_a   1.000
_cell.length_b   1.000
_cell.length_c   1.000
_cell.angle_alpha   90.00
_cell.angle_beta   90.00
_cell.angle_gamma   90.00
#
_symmetry.space_group_name_H-M   'P 1'
#
loop_
_entity.id
_entity.type
_entity.pdbx_description
1 polymer ?
#
loop_
_entity_poly.entity_id
_entity_poly.type
_entity_poly.pdbx_seq_one_letter_code
_entity_poly.pdbx_strand_id
1 'polypeptide(L)'
;MFVQSIKFIEAHHGNKKKVSIYGQEYTNTTYKLAKMNLAIRGIAANLGEMAANTFTNDQHKDLKADYIMANPPFNQKEWRAADELTDDARWNGYEVPPTSNANYGWILNIVSKMSQNGVAGFLLANGALSDDGTELKIRQRLIENDLVEAILILPRNLFYTTDISVTLWILNKNKKERTVDMNGVEKHYRNREKEILFMDLRQIGSTYEKKYIELTEADRAKVVETYHNWQQAGYEDTYENIPEFCYSAGFDEVKEKGFTLVPSRYIEFVNRDENIDFDTKMKTLQAELKELLIEEEKSKADLLEVFKELGYEIEL
;
A
#
# COMPACT_ATOMS: atom_id res chain seq x y z
N MET A 1 0.50 5.76 -14.23
CA MET A 1 1.17 4.44 -14.32
C MET A 1 1.84 4.24 -15.67
N PHE A 2 1.13 4.19 -16.79
CA PHE A 2 1.72 3.95 -18.13
C PHE A 2 2.89 4.87 -18.52
N VAL A 3 2.77 6.17 -18.24
CA VAL A 3 3.88 7.12 -18.49
C VAL A 3 5.13 6.74 -17.70
N GLN A 4 4.98 6.30 -16.45
CA GLN A 4 6.11 5.90 -15.61
C GLN A 4 6.69 4.55 -16.05
N SER A 5 5.86 3.61 -16.50
CA SER A 5 6.33 2.35 -17.08
C SER A 5 7.20 2.57 -18.32
N ILE A 6 6.80 3.47 -19.21
CA ILE A 6 7.60 3.81 -20.39
C ILE A 6 8.91 4.51 -19.99
N LYS A 7 8.88 5.45 -19.03
CA LYS A 7 10.10 6.07 -18.49
C LYS A 7 11.04 5.04 -17.86
N PHE A 8 10.50 4.06 -17.13
CA PHE A 8 11.27 2.98 -16.54
C PHE A 8 11.97 2.13 -17.62
N ILE A 9 11.24 1.76 -18.67
CA ILE A 9 11.79 1.02 -19.81
C ILE A 9 12.90 1.82 -20.48
N GLU A 10 12.73 3.13 -20.69
CA GLU A 10 13.78 4.01 -21.25
C GLU A 10 15.02 4.07 -20.38
N ALA A 11 14.85 4.27 -19.07
CA ALA A 11 15.93 4.37 -18.11
C ALA A 11 16.77 3.08 -18.00
N HIS A 12 16.18 1.93 -18.34
CA HIS A 12 16.85 0.62 -18.30
C HIS A 12 17.11 0.06 -19.71
N HIS A 13 17.16 0.93 -20.74
CA HIS A 13 17.48 0.56 -22.12
C HIS A 13 16.58 -0.54 -22.73
N GLY A 14 15.37 -0.71 -22.20
CA GLY A 14 14.38 -1.66 -22.69
C GLY A 14 13.70 -1.18 -23.98
N ASN A 15 13.11 -2.12 -24.72
CA ASN A 15 12.44 -1.80 -25.97
C ASN A 15 10.93 -1.57 -25.76
N LYS A 16 10.49 -0.31 -25.89
CA LYS A 16 9.06 0.06 -25.80
C LYS A 16 8.14 -0.70 -26.76
N LYS A 17 8.65 -1.15 -27.92
CA LYS A 17 7.87 -1.91 -28.91
C LYS A 17 7.52 -3.32 -28.44
N LYS A 18 8.21 -3.84 -27.41
CA LYS A 18 7.91 -5.15 -26.81
C LYS A 18 6.82 -5.09 -25.74
N VAL A 19 6.24 -3.90 -25.49
CA VAL A 19 5.21 -3.70 -24.47
C VAL A 19 3.92 -3.25 -25.12
N SER A 20 2.83 -3.93 -24.79
CA SER A 20 1.48 -3.53 -25.15
C SER A 20 0.77 -3.02 -23.90
N ILE A 21 0.21 -1.82 -24.00
CA ILE A 21 -0.43 -1.14 -22.87
C ILE A 21 -1.94 -1.27 -22.98
N TYR A 22 -2.56 -1.74 -21.91
CA TYR A 22 -4.00 -1.86 -21.77
C TYR A 22 -4.46 -1.11 -20.52
N GLY A 23 -5.57 -0.41 -20.61
CA GLY A 23 -6.16 0.30 -19.48
C GLY A 23 -7.67 0.43 -19.62
N GLN A 24 -8.33 0.82 -18.55
CA GLN A 24 -9.76 1.10 -18.53
C GLN A 24 -10.04 2.20 -17.51
N GLU A 25 -10.97 3.08 -17.82
CA GLU A 25 -11.37 4.20 -16.97
C GLU A 25 -12.88 4.38 -17.08
N TYR A 26 -13.55 4.60 -15.95
CA TYR A 26 -15.00 4.74 -15.89
C TYR A 26 -15.46 6.12 -16.35
N THR A 27 -14.74 7.17 -15.95
CA THR A 27 -15.19 8.55 -16.17
C THR A 27 -14.74 9.05 -17.54
N ASN A 28 -15.70 9.43 -18.40
CA ASN A 28 -15.43 9.86 -19.77
C ASN A 28 -14.43 11.03 -19.88
N THR A 29 -14.51 12.00 -18.96
CA THR A 29 -13.56 13.12 -18.92
C THR A 29 -12.15 12.63 -18.64
N THR A 30 -11.95 11.81 -17.60
CA THR A 30 -10.65 11.23 -17.24
C THR A 30 -10.12 10.32 -18.34
N TYR A 31 -10.98 9.52 -18.98
CA TYR A 31 -10.63 8.67 -20.12
C TYR A 31 -10.08 9.47 -21.30
N LYS A 32 -10.73 10.58 -21.66
CA LYS A 32 -10.27 11.49 -22.72
C LYS A 32 -8.93 12.13 -22.35
N LEU A 33 -8.79 12.61 -21.11
CA LEU A 33 -7.53 13.17 -20.62
C LEU A 33 -6.40 12.13 -20.67
N ALA A 34 -6.66 10.88 -20.27
CA ALA A 34 -5.69 9.79 -20.36
C ALA A 34 -5.29 9.51 -21.81
N LYS A 35 -6.25 9.45 -22.75
CA LYS A 35 -5.96 9.32 -24.19
C LYS A 35 -5.06 10.44 -24.71
N MET A 36 -5.39 11.70 -24.41
CA MET A 36 -4.59 12.87 -24.79
C MET A 36 -3.17 12.80 -24.18
N ASN A 37 -3.08 12.45 -22.89
CA ASN A 37 -1.83 12.38 -22.15
C ASN A 37 -0.86 11.33 -22.73
N LEU A 38 -1.38 10.20 -23.19
CA LEU A 38 -0.63 9.14 -23.87
C LEU A 38 -0.25 9.55 -25.30
N ALA A 39 -1.19 10.15 -26.05
CA ALA A 39 -0.95 10.62 -27.42
C ALA A 39 0.17 11.67 -27.49
N ILE A 40 0.17 12.66 -26.59
CA ILE A 40 1.22 13.70 -26.50
C ILE A 40 2.61 13.08 -26.26
N ARG A 41 2.67 11.94 -25.57
CA ARG A 41 3.93 11.23 -25.27
C ARG A 41 4.27 10.14 -26.28
N GLY A 42 3.49 10.00 -27.36
CA GLY A 42 3.69 8.98 -28.38
C GLY A 42 3.53 7.55 -27.85
N ILE A 43 2.72 7.35 -26.80
CA ILE A 43 2.51 6.04 -26.19
C ILE A 43 1.24 5.43 -26.78
N ALA A 44 1.39 4.34 -27.55
CA ALA A 44 0.26 3.55 -28.03
C ALA A 44 -0.32 2.71 -26.87
N ALA A 45 -1.63 2.79 -26.67
CA ALA A 45 -2.34 2.03 -25.66
C ALA A 45 -3.77 1.70 -26.10
N ASN A 46 -4.27 0.54 -25.69
CA ASN A 46 -5.67 0.16 -25.81
C ASN A 46 -6.39 0.47 -24.49
N LEU A 47 -7.13 1.59 -24.44
CA LEU A 47 -7.90 1.97 -23.25
C LEU A 47 -9.35 1.40 -23.24
N GLY A 48 -9.67 0.48 -24.16
CA GLY A 48 -11.05 0.07 -24.43
C GLY A 48 -11.76 0.99 -25.42
N GLU A 49 -12.93 0.56 -25.90
CA GLU A 49 -13.71 1.29 -26.91
C GLU A 49 -14.30 2.59 -26.35
N MET A 50 -14.65 2.57 -25.07
CA MET A 50 -15.26 3.70 -24.37
C MET A 50 -14.86 3.76 -22.89
N ALA A 51 -15.19 4.87 -22.23
CA ALA A 51 -15.15 4.95 -20.79
C ALA A 51 -16.25 4.04 -20.20
N ALA A 52 -15.87 3.12 -19.33
CA ALA A 52 -16.75 2.04 -18.89
C ALA A 52 -16.34 1.52 -17.50
N ASN A 53 -17.32 1.06 -16.74
CA ASN A 53 -17.09 0.49 -15.41
C ASN A 53 -16.37 -0.87 -15.55
N THR A 54 -15.26 -1.05 -14.85
CA THR A 54 -14.44 -2.28 -14.92
C THR A 54 -15.19 -3.54 -14.49
N PHE A 55 -16.15 -3.40 -13.57
CA PHE A 55 -16.94 -4.52 -13.09
C PHE A 55 -18.05 -4.89 -14.07
N THR A 56 -18.91 -3.93 -14.43
CA THR A 56 -20.12 -4.23 -15.22
C THR A 56 -19.91 -4.22 -16.73
N ASN A 57 -18.86 -3.56 -17.24
CA ASN A 57 -18.54 -3.50 -18.66
C ASN A 57 -17.03 -3.54 -18.89
N ASP A 58 -16.44 -4.70 -18.54
CA ASP A 58 -15.03 -5.01 -18.78
C ASP A 58 -14.69 -4.93 -20.29
N GLN A 59 -13.80 -3.98 -20.63
CA GLN A 59 -13.36 -3.72 -22.00
C GLN A 59 -12.29 -4.70 -22.49
N HIS A 60 -11.73 -5.53 -21.59
CA HIS A 60 -10.58 -6.39 -21.86
C HIS A 60 -10.79 -7.81 -21.30
N LYS A 61 -11.96 -8.41 -21.55
CA LYS A 61 -12.42 -9.69 -20.94
C LYS A 61 -11.39 -10.82 -20.96
N ASP A 62 -10.72 -11.02 -22.09
CA ASP A 62 -9.77 -12.13 -22.27
C ASP A 62 -8.31 -11.76 -21.99
N LEU A 63 -8.03 -10.52 -21.59
CA LEU A 63 -6.67 -10.06 -21.33
C LEU A 63 -6.03 -10.84 -20.17
N LYS A 64 -4.85 -11.40 -20.43
CA LYS A 64 -3.92 -11.91 -19.43
C LYS A 64 -2.63 -11.09 -19.49
N ALA A 65 -2.41 -10.25 -18.48
CA ALA A 65 -1.28 -9.34 -18.42
C ALA A 65 -0.14 -9.91 -17.57
N ASP A 66 1.11 -9.67 -18.01
CA ASP A 66 2.31 -10.03 -17.25
C ASP A 66 2.59 -9.06 -16.11
N TYR A 67 2.19 -7.80 -16.28
CA TYR A 67 2.31 -6.77 -15.26
C TYR A 67 1.02 -5.98 -15.14
N ILE A 68 0.48 -5.88 -13.93
CA ILE A 68 -0.68 -5.05 -13.63
C ILE A 68 -0.29 -4.01 -12.59
N MET A 69 -0.62 -2.75 -12.84
CA MET A 69 -0.50 -1.69 -11.85
C MET A 69 -1.85 -1.00 -11.70
N ALA A 70 -2.31 -0.79 -10.47
CA ALA A 70 -3.59 -0.15 -10.22
C ALA A 70 -3.59 0.72 -8.94
N ASN A 71 -4.36 1.79 -8.97
CA ASN A 71 -4.73 2.56 -7.78
C ASN A 71 -6.27 2.68 -7.78
N PRO A 72 -6.97 1.58 -7.44
CA PRO A 72 -8.42 1.58 -7.43
C PRO A 72 -9.00 2.58 -6.42
N PRO A 73 -10.24 3.04 -6.60
CA PRO A 73 -10.93 3.84 -5.59
C PRO A 73 -11.01 3.09 -4.27
N PHE A 74 -10.57 3.73 -3.17
CA PHE A 74 -10.54 3.09 -1.86
C PHE A 74 -11.94 3.02 -1.24
N ASN A 75 -12.28 1.88 -0.65
CA ASN A 75 -13.51 1.67 0.13
C ASN A 75 -14.79 2.04 -0.62
N GLN A 76 -14.80 1.79 -1.94
CA GLN A 76 -15.93 2.11 -2.80
C GLN A 76 -17.15 1.27 -2.38
N LYS A 77 -18.20 1.95 -1.95
CA LYS A 77 -19.51 1.37 -1.62
C LYS A 77 -20.38 1.31 -2.86
N GLU A 78 -21.41 0.46 -2.85
CA GLU A 78 -22.46 0.42 -3.90
C GLU A 78 -21.89 0.24 -5.31
N TRP A 79 -20.77 -0.47 -5.43
CA TRP A 79 -20.07 -0.72 -6.69
C TRP A 79 -20.76 -1.77 -7.58
N ARG A 80 -21.70 -2.52 -7.00
CA ARG A 80 -22.63 -3.46 -7.64
C ARG A 80 -23.91 -3.59 -6.81
N ALA A 81 -25.03 -3.96 -7.42
CA ALA A 81 -26.23 -4.35 -6.69
C ALA A 81 -26.08 -5.73 -6.02
N ALA A 82 -26.97 -6.07 -5.09
CA ALA A 82 -26.89 -7.31 -4.32
C ALA A 82 -27.03 -8.57 -5.20
N ASP A 83 -27.84 -8.49 -6.25
CA ASP A 83 -28.13 -9.53 -7.24
C ASP A 83 -27.19 -9.49 -8.46
N GLU A 84 -26.36 -8.45 -8.60
CA GLU A 84 -25.37 -8.35 -9.67
C GLU A 84 -24.05 -9.03 -9.32
N LEU A 85 -23.40 -9.63 -10.33
CA LEU A 85 -22.06 -10.24 -10.25
C LEU A 85 -21.93 -11.33 -9.17
N THR A 86 -23.03 -12.02 -8.86
CA THR A 86 -23.08 -13.08 -7.85
C THR A 86 -22.42 -14.39 -8.30
N ASP A 87 -22.40 -14.65 -9.61
CA ASP A 87 -21.76 -15.83 -10.25
C ASP A 87 -20.73 -15.41 -11.31
N ASP A 88 -20.00 -14.33 -11.04
CA ASP A 88 -19.00 -13.81 -11.98
C ASP A 88 -17.71 -14.66 -11.94
N ALA A 89 -17.20 -15.03 -13.12
CA ALA A 89 -16.01 -15.88 -13.25
C ALA A 89 -14.75 -15.30 -12.58
N ARG A 90 -14.69 -13.99 -12.33
CA ARG A 90 -13.58 -13.35 -11.60
C ARG A 90 -13.49 -13.80 -10.15
N TRP A 91 -14.59 -14.27 -9.57
CA TRP A 91 -14.65 -14.75 -8.19
C TRP A 91 -14.50 -16.26 -8.07
N ASN A 92 -14.27 -16.99 -9.18
CA ASN A 92 -14.20 -18.45 -9.17
C ASN A 92 -13.19 -18.99 -8.13
N GLY A 93 -13.68 -19.78 -7.19
CA GLY A 93 -12.89 -20.34 -6.09
C GLY A 93 -12.73 -19.43 -4.87
N TYR A 94 -13.45 -18.31 -4.84
CA TYR A 94 -13.52 -17.33 -3.74
C TYR A 94 -14.98 -17.04 -3.37
N GLU A 95 -15.19 -16.42 -2.21
CA GLU A 95 -16.50 -15.87 -1.85
C GLU A 95 -16.79 -14.61 -2.70
N VAL A 96 -18.07 -14.30 -2.89
CA VAL A 96 -18.48 -13.09 -3.63
C VAL A 96 -18.11 -11.84 -2.82
N PRO A 97 -17.32 -10.90 -3.36
CA PRO A 97 -16.93 -9.70 -2.63
C PRO A 97 -18.14 -8.87 -2.18
N PRO A 98 -18.13 -8.30 -0.96
CA PRO A 98 -19.29 -7.60 -0.40
C PRO A 98 -19.61 -6.31 -1.17
N THR A 99 -20.89 -5.93 -1.23
CA THR A 99 -21.34 -4.69 -1.89
C THR A 99 -20.95 -3.43 -1.11
N SER A 100 -20.69 -3.57 0.20
CA SER A 100 -20.28 -2.49 1.09
C SER A 100 -18.85 -2.01 0.85
N ASN A 101 -17.98 -2.82 0.22
CA ASN A 101 -16.59 -2.46 -0.04
C ASN A 101 -16.03 -3.18 -1.28
N ALA A 102 -15.60 -2.41 -2.30
CA ALA A 102 -15.05 -2.96 -3.54
C ALA A 102 -13.60 -3.45 -3.45
N ASN A 103 -12.88 -3.25 -2.34
CA ASN A 103 -11.43 -3.54 -2.26
C ASN A 103 -11.10 -4.98 -2.71
N TYR A 104 -11.76 -5.99 -2.17
CA TYR A 104 -11.55 -7.39 -2.57
C TYR A 104 -12.12 -7.72 -3.96
N GLY A 105 -13.12 -6.96 -4.44
CA GLY A 105 -13.56 -7.01 -5.83
C GLY A 105 -12.45 -6.58 -6.80
N TRP A 106 -11.73 -5.50 -6.47
CA TRP A 106 -10.57 -5.07 -7.24
C TRP A 106 -9.43 -6.08 -7.21
N ILE A 107 -9.11 -6.65 -6.04
CA ILE A 107 -8.07 -7.69 -5.90
C ILE A 107 -8.39 -8.88 -6.80
N LEU A 108 -9.59 -9.43 -6.71
CA LEU A 108 -9.96 -10.61 -7.49
C LEU A 108 -10.09 -10.30 -8.99
N ASN A 109 -10.54 -9.10 -9.35
CA ASN A 109 -10.50 -8.64 -10.75
C ASN A 109 -9.05 -8.63 -11.28
N ILE A 110 -8.09 -8.09 -10.52
CA ILE A 110 -6.67 -8.10 -10.87
C ILE A 110 -6.16 -9.53 -11.00
N VAL A 111 -6.41 -10.40 -10.02
CA VAL A 111 -6.00 -11.82 -10.03
C VAL A 111 -6.54 -12.54 -11.28
N SER A 112 -7.79 -12.28 -11.66
CA SER A 112 -8.40 -12.88 -12.85
C SER A 112 -7.65 -12.51 -14.13
N LYS A 113 -7.05 -11.32 -14.21
CA LYS A 113 -6.34 -10.78 -15.39
C LYS A 113 -4.84 -11.05 -15.40
N MET A 114 -4.26 -11.60 -14.34
CA MET A 114 -2.83 -11.93 -14.34
C MET A 114 -2.55 -13.18 -15.21
N SER A 115 -1.49 -13.13 -16.02
CA SER A 115 -0.94 -14.30 -16.72
C SER A 115 -0.32 -15.30 -15.73
N GLN A 116 0.05 -16.50 -16.17
CA GLN A 116 0.63 -17.53 -15.28
C GLN A 116 1.93 -17.09 -14.59
N ASN A 117 2.69 -16.19 -15.23
CA ASN A 117 3.90 -15.60 -14.65
C ASN A 117 3.69 -14.14 -14.22
N GLY A 118 2.43 -13.68 -14.20
CA GLY A 118 2.09 -12.29 -14.01
C GLY A 118 2.34 -11.81 -12.59
N VAL A 119 2.70 -10.54 -12.48
CA VAL A 119 2.91 -9.81 -11.21
C VAL A 119 2.00 -8.59 -11.20
N ALA A 120 1.35 -8.32 -10.08
CA ALA A 120 0.50 -7.15 -9.93
C ALA A 120 0.95 -6.32 -8.73
N GLY A 121 1.09 -5.00 -8.91
CA GLY A 121 1.36 -4.04 -7.85
C GLY A 121 0.23 -3.01 -7.74
N PHE A 122 -0.49 -2.95 -6.62
CA PHE A 122 -1.61 -2.02 -6.50
C PHE A 122 -1.77 -1.46 -5.09
N LEU A 123 -2.42 -0.31 -5.01
CA LEU A 123 -2.62 0.42 -3.75
C LEU A 123 -4.00 0.13 -3.18
N LEU A 124 -4.08 -0.06 -1.86
CA LEU A 124 -5.33 -0.16 -1.11
C LEU A 124 -5.21 0.53 0.25
N ALA A 125 -6.36 0.96 0.80
CA ALA A 125 -6.41 1.42 2.18
C ALA A 125 -6.07 0.29 3.16
N ASN A 126 -5.46 0.62 4.30
CA ASN A 126 -4.98 -0.36 5.28
C ASN A 126 -6.05 -1.31 5.84
N GLY A 127 -7.34 -0.91 5.84
CA GLY A 127 -8.44 -1.77 6.31
C GLY A 127 -8.44 -3.14 5.63
N ALA A 128 -8.11 -3.17 4.33
CA ALA A 128 -8.05 -4.39 3.54
C ALA A 128 -7.10 -5.46 4.11
N LEU A 129 -6.13 -5.09 4.95
CA LEU A 129 -5.18 -6.02 5.57
C LEU A 129 -5.78 -6.87 6.70
N SER A 130 -6.88 -6.42 7.30
CA SER A 130 -7.46 -7.00 8.51
C SER A 130 -8.99 -7.10 8.52
N ASP A 131 -9.67 -6.70 7.45
CA ASP A 131 -11.13 -6.85 7.33
C ASP A 131 -11.57 -8.30 7.63
N ASP A 132 -12.74 -8.44 8.27
CA ASP A 132 -13.27 -9.70 8.79
C ASP A 132 -14.34 -10.32 7.84
N GLY A 133 -15.09 -11.32 8.33
CA GLY A 133 -16.20 -11.91 7.59
C GLY A 133 -15.81 -12.47 6.21
N THR A 134 -16.51 -12.00 5.16
CA THR A 134 -16.27 -12.43 3.78
C THR A 134 -14.89 -12.04 3.27
N GLU A 135 -14.40 -10.85 3.65
CA GLU A 135 -13.11 -10.33 3.20
C GLU A 135 -11.95 -11.15 3.79
N LEU A 136 -12.08 -11.57 5.06
CA LEU A 136 -11.15 -12.53 5.67
C LEU A 136 -11.09 -13.86 4.90
N LYS A 137 -12.25 -14.41 4.52
CA LYS A 137 -12.29 -15.68 3.76
C LYS A 137 -11.62 -15.55 2.39
N ILE A 138 -11.85 -14.45 1.68
CA ILE A 138 -11.18 -14.18 0.40
C ILE A 138 -9.67 -14.02 0.61
N ARG A 139 -9.24 -13.26 1.62
CA ARG A 139 -7.83 -13.07 1.98
C ARG A 139 -7.13 -14.38 2.32
N GLN A 140 -7.74 -15.19 3.17
CA GLN A 140 -7.25 -16.52 3.52
C GLN A 140 -7.04 -17.35 2.24
N ARG A 141 -8.02 -17.38 1.35
CA ARG A 141 -7.93 -18.12 0.10
C ARG A 141 -6.85 -17.59 -0.86
N LEU A 142 -6.64 -16.28 -0.90
CA LEU A 142 -5.55 -15.66 -1.68
C LEU A 142 -4.17 -16.10 -1.17
N ILE A 143 -4.01 -16.19 0.16
CA ILE A 143 -2.77 -16.64 0.82
C ILE A 143 -2.58 -18.15 0.63
N GLU A 144 -3.64 -18.95 0.78
CA GLU A 144 -3.61 -20.41 0.54
C GLU A 144 -3.26 -20.75 -0.91
N ASN A 145 -3.71 -19.93 -1.86
CA ASN A 145 -3.35 -20.04 -3.27
C ASN A 145 -1.97 -19.45 -3.60
N ASP A 146 -1.20 -19.04 -2.59
CA ASP A 146 0.17 -18.49 -2.68
C ASP A 146 0.30 -17.26 -3.60
N LEU A 147 -0.75 -16.44 -3.70
CA LEU A 147 -0.77 -15.30 -4.61
C LEU A 147 -0.15 -14.03 -4.02
N VAL A 148 -0.23 -13.85 -2.70
CA VAL A 148 0.33 -12.68 -2.01
C VAL A 148 1.84 -12.86 -1.92
N GLU A 149 2.60 -11.91 -2.48
CA GLU A 149 4.06 -11.95 -2.45
C GLU A 149 4.63 -10.94 -1.46
N ALA A 150 4.14 -9.69 -1.48
CA ALA A 150 4.61 -8.68 -0.55
C ALA A 150 3.53 -7.67 -0.18
N ILE A 151 3.64 -7.14 1.04
CA ILE A 151 2.78 -6.08 1.58
C ILE A 151 3.67 -4.98 2.16
N LEU A 152 3.55 -3.79 1.61
CA LEU A 152 4.32 -2.63 2.05
C LEU A 152 3.36 -1.57 2.58
N ILE A 153 3.50 -1.18 3.85
CA ILE A 153 2.76 -0.03 4.40
C ILE A 153 3.51 1.26 4.08
N LEU A 154 2.82 2.21 3.44
CA LEU A 154 3.42 3.46 2.97
C LEU A 154 3.40 4.55 4.06
N PRO A 155 4.29 5.57 3.97
CA PRO A 155 4.21 6.75 4.81
C PRO A 155 2.83 7.41 4.75
N ARG A 156 2.41 7.99 5.88
CA ARG A 156 1.28 8.92 5.90
C ARG A 156 1.63 10.17 5.11
N ASN A 157 0.62 10.89 4.62
CA ASN A 157 0.76 12.13 3.86
C ASN A 157 1.59 11.99 2.55
N LEU A 158 1.64 10.79 1.97
CA LEU A 158 2.21 10.59 0.63
C LEU A 158 1.26 11.05 -0.48
N PHE A 159 -0.05 11.07 -0.21
CA PHE A 159 -1.08 11.47 -1.16
C PHE A 159 -1.51 12.92 -0.94
N TYR A 160 -1.63 13.67 -2.03
CA TYR A 160 -2.10 15.07 -1.98
C TYR A 160 -3.55 15.20 -1.49
N THR A 161 -4.36 14.18 -1.75
CA THR A 161 -5.82 14.23 -1.64
C THR A 161 -6.38 13.50 -0.42
N THR A 162 -5.54 12.78 0.34
CA THR A 162 -5.98 12.03 1.54
C THR A 162 -4.82 11.79 2.50
N ASP A 163 -5.13 11.78 3.79
CA ASP A 163 -4.23 11.42 4.90
C ASP A 163 -4.34 9.93 5.28
N ILE A 164 -5.22 9.18 4.61
CA ILE A 164 -5.41 7.74 4.83
C ILE A 164 -4.08 7.02 4.61
N SER A 165 -3.73 6.14 5.53
CA SER A 165 -2.59 5.25 5.35
C SER A 165 -2.93 4.19 4.31
N VAL A 166 -2.04 4.04 3.33
CA VAL A 166 -2.19 3.19 2.16
C VAL A 166 -1.13 2.10 2.20
N THR A 167 -1.47 0.96 1.64
CA THR A 167 -0.57 -0.17 1.45
C THR A 167 -0.39 -0.46 -0.02
N LEU A 168 0.84 -0.79 -0.40
CA LEU A 168 1.17 -1.38 -1.68
C LEU A 168 1.15 -2.90 -1.53
N TRP A 169 0.25 -3.52 -2.28
CA TRP A 169 0.15 -4.96 -2.41
C TRP A 169 0.91 -5.42 -3.64
N ILE A 170 1.68 -6.48 -3.50
CA ILE A 170 2.30 -7.19 -4.61
C ILE A 170 1.75 -8.61 -4.63
N LEU A 171 1.11 -8.97 -5.75
CA LEU A 171 0.69 -10.33 -6.04
C LEU A 171 1.55 -10.94 -7.14
N ASN A 172 1.80 -12.23 -7.07
CA ASN A 172 2.54 -12.97 -8.08
C ASN A 172 1.99 -14.38 -8.23
N LYS A 173 1.75 -14.80 -9.47
CA LYS A 173 1.25 -16.16 -9.77
C LYS A 173 2.35 -17.23 -9.84
N ASN A 174 3.62 -16.83 -9.87
CA ASN A 174 4.73 -17.77 -9.92
C ASN A 174 5.89 -17.34 -9.01
N LYS A 175 5.91 -17.98 -7.85
CA LYS A 175 6.92 -17.82 -6.78
C LYS A 175 7.95 -18.95 -6.76
N LYS A 176 7.97 -19.81 -7.79
CA LYS A 176 8.91 -20.92 -7.92
C LYS A 176 10.29 -20.44 -8.37
N GLU A 177 11.27 -21.30 -8.12
CA GLU A 177 12.62 -21.13 -8.64
C GLU A 177 12.62 -21.08 -10.16
N ARG A 178 13.28 -20.08 -10.73
CA ARG A 178 13.42 -19.91 -12.19
C ARG A 178 14.49 -18.89 -12.53
N THR A 179 15.10 -19.05 -13.69
CA THR A 179 15.98 -18.03 -14.28
C THR A 179 15.24 -17.29 -15.39
N VAL A 180 15.30 -15.96 -15.37
CA VAL A 180 14.65 -15.10 -16.37
C VAL A 180 15.66 -14.06 -16.85
N ASP A 181 15.82 -13.94 -18.16
CA ASP A 181 16.53 -12.80 -18.76
C ASP A 181 15.61 -11.57 -18.75
N MET A 182 16.05 -10.50 -18.08
CA MET A 182 15.39 -9.22 -18.10
C MET A 182 16.29 -8.17 -18.74
N ASN A 183 16.19 -8.06 -20.07
CA ASN A 183 16.96 -7.11 -20.89
C ASN A 183 18.48 -7.32 -20.78
N GLY A 184 18.94 -8.58 -20.83
CA GLY A 184 20.37 -8.92 -20.74
C GLY A 184 20.92 -8.98 -19.32
N VAL A 185 20.07 -8.83 -18.30
CA VAL A 185 20.40 -9.12 -16.90
C VAL A 185 19.66 -10.40 -16.52
N GLU A 186 20.40 -11.46 -16.26
CA GLU A 186 19.83 -12.70 -15.71
C GLU A 186 19.40 -12.48 -14.26
N LYS A 187 18.15 -12.80 -13.96
CA LYS A 187 17.63 -12.90 -12.60
C LYS A 187 17.39 -14.36 -12.26
N HIS A 188 18.02 -14.83 -11.18
CA HIS A 188 17.82 -16.16 -10.63
C HIS A 188 16.86 -16.07 -9.45
N TYR A 189 15.58 -16.30 -9.69
CA TYR A 189 14.58 -16.33 -8.63
C TYR A 189 14.74 -17.60 -7.80
N ARG A 190 14.72 -17.48 -6.48
CA ARG A 190 14.60 -18.62 -5.58
C ARG A 190 13.15 -19.13 -5.50
N ASN A 191 12.97 -20.34 -5.00
CA ASN A 191 11.65 -20.75 -4.52
C ASN A 191 11.33 -19.97 -3.24
N ARG A 192 10.22 -19.25 -3.27
CA ARG A 192 9.65 -18.47 -2.14
C ARG A 192 8.16 -18.73 -1.98
N GLU A 193 7.70 -19.88 -2.49
CA GLU A 193 6.33 -20.34 -2.24
C GLU A 193 6.08 -20.38 -0.74
N LYS A 194 4.88 -19.98 -0.32
CA LYS A 194 4.48 -19.90 1.10
C LYS A 194 5.23 -18.88 1.96
N GLU A 195 5.96 -17.94 1.36
CA GLU A 195 6.54 -16.80 2.07
C GLU A 195 5.86 -15.49 1.65
N ILE A 196 5.67 -14.58 2.59
CA ILE A 196 5.17 -13.22 2.32
C ILE A 196 6.14 -12.22 2.92
N LEU A 197 6.62 -11.29 2.09
CA LEU A 197 7.48 -10.21 2.54
C LEU A 197 6.65 -9.02 3.03
N PHE A 198 6.84 -8.66 4.29
CA PHE A 198 6.29 -7.45 4.87
C PHE A 198 7.35 -6.36 4.88
N MET A 199 6.97 -5.13 4.53
CA MET A 199 7.81 -3.95 4.74
C MET A 199 7.03 -2.81 5.40
N ASP A 200 7.68 -2.14 6.33
CA ASP A 200 7.20 -0.94 6.97
C ASP A 200 7.97 0.28 6.50
N LEU A 201 7.31 1.07 5.65
CA LEU A 201 7.90 2.27 5.07
C LEU A 201 7.46 3.53 5.82
N ARG A 202 6.77 3.43 6.97
CA ARG A 202 6.24 4.61 7.68
C ARG A 202 7.32 5.56 8.19
N GLN A 203 8.53 5.06 8.41
CA GLN A 203 9.68 5.80 8.94
C GLN A 203 10.65 6.30 7.85
N ILE A 204 10.36 6.05 6.56
CA ILE A 204 11.20 6.51 5.45
C ILE A 204 10.55 7.67 4.70
N GLY A 205 11.37 8.39 3.92
CA GLY A 205 10.96 9.58 3.16
C GLY A 205 11.33 10.89 3.83
N SER A 206 11.16 11.98 3.08
CA SER A 206 11.51 13.34 3.48
C SER A 206 10.30 14.27 3.39
N THR A 207 10.26 15.28 4.26
CA THR A 207 9.22 16.31 4.21
C THR A 207 9.29 17.08 2.90
N TYR A 208 8.15 17.10 2.20
CA TYR A 208 7.91 17.82 0.95
C TYR A 208 6.75 18.80 1.14
N GLU A 209 6.86 20.00 0.59
CA GLU A 209 5.83 21.06 0.68
C GLU A 209 5.22 21.23 2.10
N LYS A 210 6.10 21.25 3.12
CA LYS A 210 5.82 21.42 4.56
C LYS A 210 5.03 20.31 5.27
N LYS A 211 4.17 19.57 4.56
CA LYS A 211 3.28 18.57 5.19
C LYS A 211 3.26 17.19 4.54
N TYR A 212 3.68 17.10 3.28
CA TYR A 212 3.68 15.84 2.55
C TYR A 212 4.98 15.09 2.79
N ILE A 213 4.95 13.78 2.59
CA ILE A 213 6.14 12.94 2.58
C ILE A 213 6.39 12.51 1.16
N GLU A 214 7.59 12.75 0.66
CA GLU A 214 8.06 12.16 -0.59
C GLU A 214 9.05 11.04 -0.30
N LEU A 215 9.01 10.00 -1.15
CA LEU A 215 10.06 8.98 -1.17
C LEU A 215 11.10 9.43 -2.19
N THR A 216 12.33 9.68 -1.73
CA THR A 216 13.44 10.09 -2.60
C THR A 216 13.87 8.95 -3.52
N GLU A 217 14.77 9.23 -4.46
CA GLU A 217 15.37 8.17 -5.30
C GLU A 217 16.10 7.12 -4.46
N ALA A 218 16.82 7.54 -3.42
CA ALA A 218 17.52 6.63 -2.50
C ALA A 218 16.53 5.77 -1.70
N ASP A 219 15.43 6.34 -1.21
CA ASP A 219 14.39 5.59 -0.51
C ASP A 219 13.77 4.52 -1.40
N ARG A 220 13.42 4.88 -2.64
CA ARG A 220 12.86 3.94 -3.61
C ARG A 220 13.87 2.86 -3.97
N ALA A 221 15.14 3.22 -4.17
CA ALA A 221 16.20 2.26 -4.47
C ALA A 221 16.36 1.23 -3.34
N LYS A 222 16.42 1.68 -2.09
CA LYS A 222 16.51 0.81 -0.90
C LYS A 222 15.36 -0.20 -0.85
N VAL A 223 14.13 0.25 -1.05
CA VAL A 223 12.93 -0.61 -1.02
C VAL A 223 12.94 -1.63 -2.16
N VAL A 224 13.26 -1.17 -3.38
CA VAL A 224 13.31 -2.03 -4.58
C VAL A 224 14.44 -3.05 -4.48
N GLU A 225 15.61 -2.65 -3.99
CA GLU A 225 16.75 -3.53 -3.76
C GLU A 225 16.43 -4.58 -2.71
N THR A 226 15.86 -4.19 -1.56
CA THR A 226 15.43 -5.13 -0.51
C THR A 226 14.44 -6.17 -1.07
N TYR A 227 13.45 -5.74 -1.85
CA TYR A 227 12.51 -6.64 -2.51
C TYR A 227 13.21 -7.61 -3.47
N HIS A 228 14.07 -7.10 -4.36
CA HIS A 228 14.74 -7.91 -5.36
C HIS A 228 15.81 -8.84 -4.77
N ASN A 229 16.49 -8.45 -3.71
CA ASN A 229 17.45 -9.31 -3.00
C ASN A 229 16.71 -10.49 -2.37
N TRP A 230 15.60 -10.21 -1.66
CA TRP A 230 14.74 -11.26 -1.10
C TRP A 230 14.20 -12.25 -2.15
N GLN A 231 13.96 -11.81 -3.39
CA GLN A 231 13.45 -12.65 -4.48
C GLN A 231 14.49 -13.61 -5.08
N GLN A 232 15.79 -13.37 -4.89
CA GLN A 232 16.85 -14.01 -5.66
C GLN A 232 17.49 -15.20 -4.94
N ALA A 233 18.19 -16.06 -5.67
CA ALA A 233 19.06 -17.08 -5.09
C ALA A 233 20.25 -16.43 -4.36
N GLY A 234 20.68 -17.00 -3.24
CA GLY A 234 21.69 -16.37 -2.37
C GLY A 234 21.15 -15.14 -1.62
N TYR A 235 19.83 -15.09 -1.39
CA TYR A 235 19.22 -14.00 -0.63
C TYR A 235 19.77 -13.91 0.79
N GLU A 236 20.25 -15.00 1.36
CA GLU A 236 20.81 -15.07 2.70
C GLU A 236 22.02 -14.13 2.89
N ASP A 237 22.76 -13.84 1.81
CA ASP A 237 23.90 -12.92 1.82
C ASP A 237 23.50 -11.46 1.51
N THR A 238 22.29 -11.24 0.98
CA THR A 238 21.86 -9.94 0.43
C THR A 238 20.58 -9.37 1.05
N TYR A 239 19.90 -10.17 1.86
CA TYR A 239 18.67 -9.87 2.57
C TYR A 239 18.71 -10.43 3.97
N GLU A 240 18.27 -9.62 4.93
CA GLU A 240 18.00 -10.04 6.30
C GLU A 240 16.70 -9.38 6.79
N ASN A 241 16.08 -9.98 7.82
CA ASN A 241 14.95 -9.36 8.50
C ASN A 241 15.47 -8.19 9.35
N ILE A 242 14.91 -6.99 9.15
CA ILE A 242 15.35 -5.76 9.82
C ILE A 242 14.18 -5.20 10.64
N PRO A 243 14.34 -5.08 11.97
CA PRO A 243 13.35 -4.44 12.83
C PRO A 243 12.94 -3.06 12.29
N GLU A 244 11.66 -2.71 12.45
CA GLU A 244 11.04 -1.47 11.94
C GLU A 244 11.07 -1.29 10.40
N PHE A 245 11.57 -2.26 9.62
CA PHE A 245 11.71 -2.11 8.16
C PHE A 245 11.18 -3.27 7.34
N CYS A 246 11.66 -4.50 7.54
CA CYS A 246 11.24 -5.63 6.69
C CYS A 246 11.29 -6.98 7.42
N TYR A 247 10.39 -7.89 7.04
CA TYR A 247 10.33 -9.24 7.59
C TYR A 247 9.69 -10.23 6.61
N SER A 248 10.35 -11.35 6.34
CA SER A 248 9.80 -12.46 5.56
C SER A 248 9.09 -13.45 6.48
N ALA A 249 7.75 -13.52 6.40
CA ALA A 249 6.95 -14.44 7.20
C ALA A 249 6.60 -15.70 6.41
N GLY A 250 6.66 -16.85 7.07
CA GLY A 250 6.18 -18.12 6.52
C GLY A 250 4.65 -18.26 6.60
N PHE A 251 4.09 -19.12 5.76
CA PHE A 251 2.65 -19.38 5.70
C PHE A 251 2.06 -19.82 7.05
N ASP A 252 2.77 -20.69 7.79
CA ASP A 252 2.28 -21.19 9.08
C ASP A 252 2.20 -20.06 10.12
N GLU A 253 3.18 -19.14 10.13
CA GLU A 253 3.15 -17.94 10.98
C GLU A 253 1.95 -17.02 10.62
N VAL A 254 1.73 -16.81 9.32
CA VAL A 254 0.59 -16.00 8.83
C VAL A 254 -0.74 -16.64 9.21
N LYS A 255 -0.83 -17.98 9.16
CA LYS A 255 -2.00 -18.75 9.55
C LYS A 255 -2.25 -18.67 11.05
N GLU A 256 -1.22 -18.82 11.88
CA GLU A 256 -1.31 -18.68 13.34
C GLU A 256 -1.80 -17.29 13.76
N LYS A 257 -1.42 -16.25 13.02
CA LYS A 257 -1.89 -14.88 13.22
C LYS A 257 -3.26 -14.59 12.59
N GLY A 258 -3.97 -15.61 12.11
CA GLY A 258 -5.33 -15.50 11.58
C GLY A 258 -5.42 -14.86 10.19
N PHE A 259 -4.42 -15.11 9.32
CA PHE A 259 -4.35 -14.57 7.96
C PHE A 259 -4.39 -13.03 7.88
N THR A 260 -3.97 -12.36 8.95
CA THR A 260 -3.77 -10.90 8.94
C THR A 260 -2.57 -10.54 8.09
N LEU A 261 -2.68 -9.49 7.28
CA LEU A 261 -1.56 -8.97 6.49
C LEU A 261 -1.01 -7.66 7.04
N VAL A 262 -1.29 -7.34 8.32
CA VAL A 262 -0.82 -6.11 8.97
C VAL A 262 0.67 -6.22 9.28
N PRO A 263 1.57 -5.44 8.65
CA PRO A 263 3.02 -5.58 8.81
C PRO A 263 3.50 -5.48 10.26
N SER A 264 2.86 -4.65 11.09
CA SER A 264 3.23 -4.47 12.50
C SER A 264 2.99 -5.70 13.39
N ARG A 265 2.36 -6.76 12.87
CA ARG A 265 2.25 -8.06 13.57
C ARG A 265 3.42 -8.98 13.28
N TYR A 266 4.27 -8.65 12.30
CA TYR A 266 5.39 -9.47 11.85
C TYR A 266 6.73 -8.79 12.08
N ILE A 267 6.82 -7.51 11.76
CA ILE A 267 8.04 -6.73 11.90
C ILE A 267 8.22 -6.34 13.37
N GLU A 268 9.37 -6.71 13.93
CA GLU A 268 9.77 -6.34 15.28
C GLU A 268 9.89 -4.81 15.41
N PHE A 269 9.42 -4.27 16.53
CA PHE A 269 9.53 -2.86 16.85
C PHE A 269 10.70 -2.65 17.81
N VAL A 270 11.59 -1.70 17.52
CA VAL A 270 12.72 -1.42 18.41
C VAL A 270 12.22 -0.50 19.50
N ASN A 271 12.02 -1.03 20.70
CA ASN A 271 11.61 -0.23 21.84
C ASN A 271 12.79 0.61 22.34
N ARG A 272 12.92 1.83 21.82
CA ARG A 272 13.96 2.79 22.24
C ARG A 272 13.76 3.28 23.67
N ASP A 273 12.60 3.00 24.28
CA ASP A 273 12.24 3.39 25.63
C ASP A 273 12.66 2.37 26.72
N GLU A 274 13.26 1.23 26.38
CA GLU A 274 13.79 0.29 27.39
C GLU A 274 14.92 0.88 28.25
N ASN A 275 15.53 1.98 27.80
CA ASN A 275 16.52 2.76 28.56
C ASN A 275 15.97 4.08 29.13
N ILE A 276 14.66 4.35 29.03
CA ILE A 276 14.07 5.51 29.69
C ILE A 276 13.79 5.13 31.14
N ASP A 277 14.55 5.73 32.04
CA ASP A 277 14.21 5.74 33.46
C ASP A 277 12.90 6.52 33.64
N PHE A 278 11.80 5.77 33.67
CA PHE A 278 10.45 6.28 33.88
C PHE A 278 10.35 7.13 35.15
N ASP A 279 11.10 6.78 36.20
CA ASP A 279 11.11 7.54 37.46
C ASP A 279 11.72 8.92 37.25
N THR A 280 12.86 8.99 36.56
CA THR A 280 13.49 10.27 36.18
C THR A 280 12.57 11.11 35.29
N LYS A 281 11.96 10.52 34.25
CA LYS A 281 11.08 11.26 33.32
C LYS A 281 9.80 11.75 33.99
N MET A 282 9.20 10.95 34.88
CA MET A 282 8.03 11.36 35.66
C MET A 282 8.37 12.45 36.67
N LYS A 283 9.55 12.41 37.30
CA LYS A 283 10.02 13.49 38.18
C LYS A 283 10.20 14.80 37.43
N THR A 284 10.74 14.77 36.20
CA THR A 284 10.84 15.96 35.34
C THR A 284 9.47 16.50 34.99
N LEU A 285 8.56 15.67 34.50
CA LEU A 285 7.19 16.09 34.17
C LEU A 285 6.43 16.63 35.39
N GLN A 286 6.64 16.04 36.58
CA GLN A 286 6.06 16.53 37.81
C GLN A 286 6.59 17.93 38.19
N ALA A 287 7.88 18.18 37.98
CA ALA A 287 8.48 19.50 38.22
C ALA A 287 7.94 20.55 37.24
N GLU A 288 7.89 20.22 35.94
CA GLU A 288 7.32 21.10 34.91
C GLU A 288 5.84 21.40 35.17
N LEU A 289 5.03 20.39 35.49
CA LEU A 289 3.62 20.57 35.81
C LEU A 289 3.43 21.45 37.06
N LYS A 290 4.30 21.30 38.06
CA LYS A 290 4.28 22.14 39.25
C LYS A 290 4.57 23.60 38.92
N GLU A 291 5.56 23.87 38.07
CA GLU A 291 5.85 25.24 37.62
C GLU A 291 4.67 25.84 36.86
N LEU A 292 4.07 25.07 35.94
CA LEU A 292 2.89 25.51 35.18
C LEU A 292 1.69 25.83 36.08
N LEU A 293 1.45 25.04 37.13
CA LEU A 293 0.37 25.31 38.09
C LEU A 293 0.64 26.56 38.93
N ILE A 294 1.89 26.84 39.28
CA ILE A 294 2.27 28.09 39.98
C ILE A 294 2.05 29.30 39.07
N GLU A 295 2.45 29.19 37.79
CA GLU A 295 2.22 30.25 36.80
C GLU A 295 0.72 30.46 36.53
N GLU A 296 -0.08 29.40 36.50
CA GLU A 296 -1.53 29.49 36.32
C GLU A 296 -2.21 30.23 37.48
N GLU A 297 -1.90 29.86 38.74
CA GLU A 297 -2.42 30.56 39.92
C GLU A 297 -2.01 32.04 39.92
N LYS A 298 -0.74 32.34 39.57
CA LYS A 298 -0.28 33.73 39.47
C LYS A 298 -1.01 34.48 38.36
N SER A 299 -1.10 33.91 37.16
CA SER A 299 -1.77 34.54 36.03
C SER A 299 -3.27 34.75 36.29
N LYS A 300 -3.90 33.85 37.04
CA LYS A 300 -5.28 33.98 37.50
C LYS A 300 -5.43 35.11 38.51
N ALA A 301 -4.53 35.22 39.48
CA ALA A 301 -4.52 36.32 40.45
C ALA A 301 -4.32 37.67 39.76
N ASP A 302 -3.34 37.78 38.85
CA ASP A 302 -3.07 38.99 38.07
C ASP A 302 -4.30 39.39 37.24
N LEU A 303 -5.00 38.42 36.65
CA LEU A 303 -6.20 38.66 35.85
C LEU A 303 -7.36 39.19 36.72
N LEU A 304 -7.59 38.60 37.89
CA LEU A 304 -8.60 39.08 38.84
C LEU A 304 -8.31 40.50 39.34
N GLU A 305 -7.04 40.82 39.60
CA GLU A 305 -6.59 42.15 40.00
C GLU A 305 -6.86 43.19 38.91
N VAL A 306 -6.53 42.88 37.64
CA VAL A 306 -6.84 43.76 36.49
C VAL A 306 -8.35 44.02 36.36
N PHE A 307 -9.19 43.00 36.49
CA PHE A 307 -10.65 43.17 36.42
C PHE A 307 -11.18 44.03 37.57
N LYS A 308 -10.58 43.92 38.75
CA LYS A 308 -10.88 44.76 39.92
C LYS A 308 -10.48 46.21 39.68
N GLU A 309 -9.28 46.48 39.15
CA GLU A 309 -8.82 47.84 38.82
C GLU A 309 -9.70 48.51 37.74
N LEU A 310 -10.22 47.73 36.80
CA LEU A 310 -11.14 48.21 35.77
C LEU A 310 -12.59 48.44 36.26
N GLY A 311 -12.91 48.11 37.52
CA GLY A 311 -14.23 48.28 38.12
C GLY A 311 -15.23 47.16 37.80
N TYR A 312 -14.76 46.00 37.34
CA TYR A 312 -15.56 44.83 36.98
C TYR A 312 -15.09 43.59 37.76
N GLU A 313 -15.03 43.68 39.09
CA GLU A 313 -14.55 42.60 39.96
C GLU A 313 -15.31 41.28 39.72
N ILE A 314 -14.57 40.19 39.55
CA ILE A 314 -15.09 38.84 39.33
C ILE A 314 -14.92 38.05 40.63
N GLU A 315 -16.04 37.60 41.22
CA GLU A 315 -16.04 36.69 42.37
C GLU A 315 -16.06 35.23 41.85
N LEU A 316 -15.07 34.42 42.27
CA LEU A 316 -14.90 33.01 41.86
C LEU A 316 -15.21 32.02 42.98
#